data_AF-A0A087TVJ4-F1
#
_entry.id   AF-A0A087TVJ4-F1
#
_cell.length_a   1.000
_cell.length_b   1.000
_cell.length_c   1.000
_cell.angle_alpha   90.00
_cell.angle_beta   90.00
_cell.angle_gamma   90.00
#
_symmetry.space_group_name_H-M   'P 1'
#
loop_
_entity.id
_entity.type
_entity.pdbx_description
1 polymer ?
#
loop_
_entity_poly.entity_id
_entity_poly.type
_entity_poly.pdbx_seq_one_letter_code
_entity_poly.pdbx_strand_id
1 'polypeptide(L)'
;MEVSDELGIAQSVISRLWQRFQDDGNVSRRYSTGRPRVTTPNEDRYLAVTAKRNRRSTASDLSRQLSSTTGTCYHQENIIERHRYSGAGVLVWGIIILGSRTDLHVQIGTMTRHIYRDVILEQHVRLFRGAMGAQFVFMDENARPHRANIVRECLQSEDITRMDWPAFSPDVNPVQHVWDMLGRRVAARQPPPTCLPELWRALLIEWCNMPQDQIDN
;
A
#
# COMPACT_ATOMS: atom_id res chain seq x y z
N MET A 1 41.16 -13.11 -11.95
CA MET A 1 40.75 -11.74 -12.29
C MET A 1 39.40 -11.90 -12.94
N GLU A 2 38.39 -11.88 -12.07
CA GLU A 2 37.21 -12.75 -12.14
C GLU A 2 36.02 -12.01 -12.74
N VAL A 3 35.19 -12.73 -13.50
CA VAL A 3 33.91 -12.30 -14.13
C VAL A 3 33.00 -11.47 -13.19
N SER A 4 33.19 -11.56 -11.88
CA SER A 4 32.58 -10.74 -10.83
C SER A 4 32.86 -9.22 -10.97
N ASP A 5 34.11 -8.84 -11.26
CA ASP A 5 34.51 -7.42 -11.33
C ASP A 5 34.05 -6.76 -12.63
N GLU A 6 33.91 -7.55 -13.70
CA GLU A 6 33.51 -7.10 -15.03
C GLU A 6 31.99 -6.93 -15.16
N LEU A 7 31.22 -7.71 -14.40
CA LEU A 7 29.75 -7.64 -14.39
C LEU A 7 29.16 -6.90 -13.17
N GLY A 8 29.99 -6.57 -12.16
CA GLY A 8 29.53 -5.95 -10.91
C GLY A 8 28.59 -6.83 -10.10
N ILE A 9 28.63 -8.15 -10.30
CA ILE A 9 27.74 -9.13 -9.67
C ILE A 9 28.53 -9.91 -8.63
N ALA A 10 28.03 -9.95 -7.39
CA ALA A 10 28.67 -10.66 -6.29
C ALA A 10 28.97 -12.13 -6.65
N GLN A 11 30.18 -12.58 -6.32
CA GLN A 11 30.69 -13.93 -6.59
C GLN A 11 29.76 -15.05 -6.09
N SER A 12 29.03 -14.81 -4.99
CA SER A 12 28.03 -15.76 -4.46
C SER A 12 26.80 -15.94 -5.36
N VAL A 13 26.47 -14.96 -6.19
CA VAL A 13 25.39 -15.01 -7.19
C VAL A 13 25.88 -15.78 -8.42
N ILE A 14 27.11 -15.52 -8.87
CA ILE A 14 27.74 -16.27 -9.97
C ILE A 14 27.84 -17.76 -9.61
N SER A 15 28.29 -18.08 -8.40
CA SER A 15 28.36 -19.47 -7.92
C SER A 15 26.98 -20.14 -7.86
N ARG A 16 25.95 -19.45 -7.37
CA ARG A 16 24.57 -19.98 -7.34
C ARG A 16 23.98 -20.19 -8.73
N LEU A 17 24.22 -19.28 -9.68
CA LEU A 17 23.75 -19.41 -11.06
C LEU A 17 24.49 -20.54 -11.78
N TRP A 18 25.79 -20.69 -11.52
CA TRP A 18 26.60 -21.78 -12.08
C TRP A 18 26.14 -23.15 -11.56
N GLN A 19 25.92 -23.28 -10.25
CA GLN A 19 25.40 -24.52 -9.65
C GLN A 19 24.05 -24.89 -10.27
N ARG A 20 23.14 -23.91 -10.38
CA ARG A 20 21.81 -24.10 -10.97
C ARG A 20 21.86 -24.46 -12.45
N PHE A 21 22.84 -23.95 -13.19
CA PHE A 21 23.05 -24.33 -14.59
C PHE A 21 23.51 -25.80 -14.71
N GLN A 22 24.39 -26.26 -13.82
CA GLN A 22 24.82 -27.67 -13.79
C GLN A 22 23.66 -28.62 -13.47
N ASP A 23 22.77 -28.21 -12.58
CA ASP A 23 21.64 -29.05 -12.12
C ASP A 23 20.48 -29.09 -13.14
N ASP A 24 20.11 -27.95 -13.72
CA ASP A 24 18.89 -27.82 -14.54
C ASP A 24 19.15 -27.60 -16.05
N GLY A 25 20.40 -27.36 -16.46
CA GLY A 25 20.77 -26.98 -17.84
C GLY A 25 20.19 -25.64 -18.30
N ASN A 26 19.57 -24.85 -17.42
CA ASN A 26 18.86 -23.62 -17.74
C ASN A 26 18.86 -22.64 -16.54
N VAL A 27 19.14 -21.36 -16.82
CA VAL A 27 19.18 -20.27 -15.83
C VAL A 27 17.93 -19.35 -15.90
N SER A 28 16.98 -19.67 -16.77
CA SER A 28 15.76 -18.88 -16.97
C SER A 28 14.83 -18.93 -15.74
N ARG A 29 14.23 -17.79 -15.40
CA ARG A 29 13.20 -17.69 -14.36
C ARG A 29 11.99 -18.54 -14.77
N ARG A 30 11.66 -19.59 -14.01
CA ARG A 30 10.39 -20.33 -14.18
C ARG A 30 9.25 -19.51 -13.60
N TYR A 31 8.10 -19.50 -14.28
CA TYR A 31 6.85 -19.01 -13.71
C TYR A 31 6.52 -19.85 -12.46
N SER A 32 6.43 -19.22 -11.30
CA SER A 32 5.92 -19.89 -10.11
C SER A 32 4.39 -20.01 -10.23
N THR A 33 3.87 -21.22 -10.01
CA THR A 33 2.47 -21.33 -9.60
C THR A 33 2.38 -20.63 -8.26
N GLY A 34 1.55 -19.59 -8.17
CA GLY A 34 1.32 -18.88 -6.91
C GLY A 34 0.88 -19.82 -5.79
N ARG A 35 0.67 -19.25 -4.60
CA ARG A 35 0.28 -20.00 -3.40
C ARG A 35 -0.81 -21.04 -3.71
N PRO A 36 -0.61 -22.33 -3.33
CA PRO A 36 -1.58 -23.38 -3.58
C PRO A 36 -2.98 -22.98 -3.12
N ARG A 37 -3.98 -23.18 -3.99
CA ARG A 37 -5.38 -22.89 -3.66
C ARG A 37 -5.85 -23.88 -2.60
N VAL A 38 -6.31 -23.35 -1.47
CA VAL A 38 -6.87 -24.13 -0.37
C VAL A 38 -8.37 -24.39 -0.59
N THR A 39 -9.04 -23.57 -1.42
CA THR A 39 -10.46 -23.73 -1.76
C THR A 39 -10.67 -24.39 -3.09
N THR A 40 -11.74 -25.18 -3.16
CA THR A 40 -12.30 -25.67 -4.41
C THR A 40 -13.23 -24.61 -5.04
N PRO A 41 -13.42 -24.62 -6.37
CA PRO A 41 -14.36 -23.70 -7.03
C PRO A 41 -15.79 -23.74 -6.48
N ASN A 42 -16.21 -24.86 -5.91
CA ASN A 42 -17.53 -25.03 -5.31
C ASN A 42 -17.64 -24.32 -3.95
N GLU A 43 -16.57 -24.36 -3.15
CA GLU A 43 -16.48 -23.64 -1.88
C GLU A 43 -16.44 -22.13 -2.09
N ASP A 44 -15.71 -21.65 -3.11
CA ASP A 44 -15.70 -20.24 -3.49
C ASP A 44 -17.09 -19.77 -3.92
N ARG A 45 -17.82 -20.61 -4.68
CA ARG A 45 -19.20 -20.32 -5.10
C ARG A 45 -20.15 -20.31 -3.91
N TYR A 46 -19.98 -21.23 -2.96
CA TYR A 46 -20.75 -21.25 -1.72
C TYR A 46 -20.51 -19.97 -0.89
N LEU A 47 -19.25 -19.60 -0.67
CA LEU A 47 -18.89 -18.36 0.04
C LEU A 47 -19.50 -17.13 -0.63
N ALA A 48 -19.41 -17.03 -1.96
CA ALA A 48 -19.98 -15.91 -2.72
C ALA A 48 -21.51 -15.84 -2.61
N VAL A 49 -22.21 -16.98 -2.65
CA VAL A 49 -23.68 -17.03 -2.52
C VAL A 49 -24.10 -16.70 -1.09
N THR A 50 -23.43 -17.25 -0.08
CA THR A 50 -23.74 -17.03 1.33
C THR A 50 -23.49 -15.58 1.74
N ALA A 51 -22.37 -14.99 1.31
CA ALA A 51 -22.08 -13.57 1.51
C ALA A 51 -23.10 -12.64 0.83
N LYS A 52 -23.60 -13.02 -0.36
CA LYS A 52 -24.64 -12.26 -1.06
C LYS A 52 -26.00 -12.35 -0.39
N ARG A 53 -26.36 -13.52 0.17
CA ARG A 53 -27.60 -13.74 0.92
C ARG A 53 -27.60 -12.97 2.23
N ASN A 54 -26.49 -13.00 2.97
CA ASN A 54 -26.31 -12.28 4.22
C ASN A 54 -25.15 -11.30 4.12
N ARG A 55 -25.41 -10.10 3.57
CA ARG A 55 -24.38 -9.06 3.38
C ARG A 55 -23.71 -8.56 4.66
N ARG A 56 -24.27 -8.89 5.83
CA ARG A 56 -23.72 -8.55 7.15
C ARG A 56 -22.83 -9.64 7.76
N SER A 57 -22.74 -10.82 7.13
CA SER A 57 -21.88 -11.89 7.62
C SER A 57 -20.41 -11.49 7.51
N THR A 58 -19.67 -11.65 8.61
CA THR A 58 -18.23 -11.40 8.65
C THR A 58 -17.47 -12.51 7.91
N ALA A 59 -16.21 -12.25 7.56
CA ALA A 59 -15.35 -13.27 6.96
C ALA A 59 -15.17 -14.48 7.91
N SER A 60 -15.14 -14.23 9.21
CA SER A 60 -15.10 -15.23 10.28
C SER A 60 -16.38 -16.07 10.35
N ASP A 61 -17.56 -15.47 10.17
CA ASP A 61 -18.82 -16.19 10.14
C ASP A 61 -18.96 -17.07 8.90
N LEU A 62 -18.56 -16.55 7.72
CA LEU A 62 -18.56 -17.30 6.46
C LEU A 62 -17.57 -18.47 6.50
N SER A 63 -16.39 -18.25 7.09
CA SER A 63 -15.40 -19.29 7.36
C SER A 63 -15.99 -20.40 8.23
N ARG A 64 -16.59 -20.05 9.37
CA ARG A 64 -17.23 -21.01 10.29
C ARG A 64 -18.36 -21.80 9.63
N GLN A 65 -19.19 -21.13 8.83
CA GLN A 65 -20.27 -21.77 8.07
C GLN A 65 -19.75 -22.70 6.98
N LEU A 66 -18.63 -22.37 6.34
CA LEU A 66 -18.01 -23.27 5.38
C LEU A 66 -17.40 -24.48 6.10
N SER A 67 -16.63 -24.27 7.18
CA SER A 67 -16.04 -25.36 7.96
C SER A 67 -17.10 -26.32 8.49
N SER A 68 -18.26 -25.83 8.94
CA SER A 68 -19.37 -26.68 9.36
C SER A 68 -20.04 -27.45 8.21
N THR A 69 -19.87 -27.01 6.96
CA THR A 69 -20.53 -27.61 5.78
C THR A 69 -19.61 -28.55 5.00
N THR A 70 -18.33 -28.19 4.84
CA THR A 70 -17.36 -28.94 4.01
C THR A 70 -16.18 -29.50 4.80
N GLY A 71 -16.02 -29.15 6.08
CA GLY A 71 -14.88 -29.59 6.90
C GLY A 71 -13.57 -28.83 6.64
N THR A 72 -13.57 -27.89 5.69
CA THR A 72 -12.39 -27.10 5.34
C THR A 72 -12.20 -25.96 6.34
N CYS A 73 -11.11 -25.99 7.10
CA CYS A 73 -10.76 -24.97 8.09
C CYS A 73 -9.72 -23.99 7.51
N TYR A 74 -9.96 -22.69 7.69
CA TYR A 74 -9.00 -21.65 7.31
C TYR A 74 -8.14 -21.26 8.50
N HIS A 75 -6.84 -21.03 8.25
CA HIS A 75 -5.99 -20.39 9.24
C HIS A 75 -6.35 -18.90 9.35
N GLN A 76 -6.48 -18.38 10.56
CA GLN A 76 -6.98 -17.02 10.85
C GLN A 76 -6.22 -15.92 10.08
N GLU A 77 -4.91 -16.06 9.94
CA GLU A 77 -4.00 -15.19 9.15
C GLU A 77 -4.32 -15.10 7.66
N ASN A 78 -5.06 -16.06 7.09
CA ASN A 78 -5.49 -16.04 5.70
C ASN A 78 -6.85 -15.34 5.50
N ILE A 79 -7.48 -14.92 6.60
CA ILE A 79 -8.78 -14.24 6.61
C ILE A 79 -8.52 -12.75 6.78
N ILE A 80 -8.50 -12.00 5.68
CA ILE A 80 -8.49 -10.54 5.74
C ILE A 80 -9.94 -10.07 5.85
N GLU A 81 -10.36 -9.74 7.07
CA GLU A 81 -11.66 -9.13 7.30
C GLU A 81 -11.69 -7.71 6.73
N ARG A 82 -12.32 -7.57 5.56
CA ARG A 82 -12.60 -6.26 4.98
C ARG A 82 -13.91 -5.74 5.55
N HIS A 83 -13.85 -5.08 6.70
CA HIS A 83 -14.98 -4.29 7.19
C HIS A 83 -15.31 -3.21 6.14
N ARG A 84 -16.42 -3.40 5.42
CA ARG A 84 -17.04 -2.30 4.67
C ARG A 84 -17.73 -1.42 5.69
N TYR A 85 -16.97 -0.53 6.33
CA TYR A 85 -17.57 0.60 7.04
C TYR A 85 -18.46 1.33 6.04
N SER A 86 -19.73 1.47 6.39
CA SER A 86 -20.72 2.22 5.64
C SER A 86 -20.27 3.69 5.57
N GLY A 87 -19.65 4.08 4.46
CA GLY A 87 -19.65 5.44 3.93
C GLY A 87 -18.77 6.51 4.59
N ALA A 88 -18.13 6.26 5.75
CA ALA A 88 -17.25 7.23 6.40
C ALA A 88 -15.81 6.72 6.45
N GLY A 89 -15.08 6.89 5.35
CA GLY A 89 -13.63 6.75 5.32
C GLY A 89 -12.96 8.05 5.73
N VAL A 90 -11.83 7.95 6.43
CA VAL A 90 -10.93 9.07 6.65
C VAL A 90 -9.84 8.99 5.60
N LEU A 91 -9.62 10.09 4.90
CA LEU A 91 -8.48 10.25 4.03
C LEU A 91 -7.31 10.80 4.84
N VAL A 92 -6.13 10.24 4.59
CA VAL A 92 -4.87 10.75 5.14
C VAL A 92 -3.95 11.14 4.02
N TRP A 93 -3.15 12.18 4.26
CA TRP A 93 -2.14 12.64 3.34
C TRP A 93 -0.94 13.21 4.10
N GLY A 94 0.26 12.95 3.61
CA GLY A 94 1.49 13.50 4.19
C GLY A 94 2.62 13.43 3.17
N ILE A 95 3.62 14.29 3.33
CA ILE A 95 4.86 14.24 2.55
C ILE A 95 5.90 13.47 3.37
N ILE A 96 6.59 12.58 2.68
CA ILE A 96 7.72 11.83 3.19
C ILE A 96 8.93 12.24 2.35
N ILE A 97 10.02 12.56 3.02
CA ILE A 97 11.31 12.85 2.40
C ILE A 97 12.40 12.04 3.12
N LEU A 98 13.56 11.85 2.49
CA LEU A 98 14.63 11.09 3.13
C LEU A 98 15.05 11.78 4.44
N GLY A 99 14.95 11.06 5.56
CA GLY A 99 15.31 11.56 6.88
C GLY A 99 14.29 12.53 7.52
N SER A 100 13.13 12.77 6.91
CA SER A 100 12.07 13.57 7.53
C SER A 100 10.66 13.28 6.98
N ARG A 101 9.65 13.83 7.63
CA ARG A 101 8.26 13.76 7.17
C ARG A 101 7.48 14.96 7.70
N THR A 102 6.36 15.25 7.05
CA THR A 102 5.48 16.34 7.49
C THR A 102 4.45 15.83 8.48
N ASP A 103 3.74 16.77 9.10
CA ASP A 103 2.51 16.43 9.80
C ASP A 103 1.52 15.79 8.83
N LEU A 104 0.73 14.85 9.37
CA LEU A 104 -0.28 14.13 8.62
C LEU A 104 -1.54 15.00 8.50
N HIS A 105 -1.89 15.37 7.28
CA HIS A 105 -3.19 15.95 6.98
C HIS A 105 -4.24 14.85 6.96
N VAL A 106 -5.31 15.04 7.72
CA VAL A 106 -6.40 14.08 7.83
C VAL A 106 -7.68 14.79 7.38
N GLN A 107 -8.49 14.15 6.54
CA GLN A 107 -9.72 14.74 6.01
C GLN A 107 -10.84 13.73 5.99
N ILE A 108 -12.02 14.16 6.43
CA ILE A 108 -13.23 13.33 6.40
C ILE A 108 -13.84 13.41 5.01
N GLY A 109 -14.12 12.26 4.40
CA GLY A 109 -14.80 12.17 3.11
C GLY A 109 -13.95 11.56 2.00
N THR A 110 -14.41 11.71 0.75
CA THR A 110 -13.77 11.12 -0.43
C THR A 110 -12.80 12.11 -1.08
N MET A 111 -11.61 11.66 -1.48
CA MET A 111 -10.69 12.50 -2.26
C MET A 111 -11.33 12.92 -3.58
N THR A 112 -11.49 14.22 -3.79
CA THR A 112 -11.86 14.77 -5.09
C THR A 112 -10.66 15.47 -5.70
N ARG A 113 -10.65 15.62 -7.03
CA ARG A 113 -9.59 16.37 -7.72
C ARG A 113 -9.43 17.80 -7.20
N HIS A 114 -10.51 18.44 -6.76
CA HIS A 114 -10.51 19.81 -6.24
C HIS A 114 -9.90 19.85 -4.84
N ILE A 115 -10.30 18.93 -3.95
CA ILE A 115 -9.66 18.78 -2.63
C ILE A 115 -8.16 18.52 -2.79
N TYR A 116 -7.79 17.66 -3.74
CA TYR A 116 -6.38 17.39 -4.02
C TYR A 116 -5.63 18.63 -4.53
N ARG A 117 -6.22 19.43 -5.42
CA ARG A 117 -5.60 20.69 -5.86
C ARG A 117 -5.48 21.69 -4.71
N ASP A 118 -6.61 22.05 -4.10
CA ASP A 118 -6.74 23.23 -3.25
C ASP A 118 -6.17 23.02 -1.85
N VAL A 119 -6.23 21.78 -1.35
CA VAL A 119 -5.70 21.44 -0.03
C VAL A 119 -4.32 20.83 -0.19
N ILE A 120 -4.20 19.77 -0.99
CA ILE A 120 -2.94 19.02 -1.05
C ILE A 120 -1.84 19.78 -1.80
N LEU A 121 -2.09 20.16 -3.06
CA LEU A 121 -1.06 20.83 -3.85
C LEU A 121 -0.78 22.25 -3.36
N GLU A 122 -1.82 23.07 -3.24
CA GLU A 122 -1.65 24.50 -2.95
C GLU A 122 -1.17 24.78 -1.53
N GLN A 123 -1.64 24.04 -0.52
CA GLN A 123 -1.25 24.30 0.87
C GLN A 123 0.00 23.54 1.27
N HIS A 124 0.15 22.28 0.85
CA HIS A 124 1.26 21.46 1.31
C HIS A 124 2.39 21.39 0.29
N VAL A 125 2.16 20.87 -0.92
CA VAL A 125 3.24 20.63 -1.89
C VAL A 125 3.94 21.94 -2.30
N ARG A 126 3.18 23.02 -2.50
CA ARG A 126 3.72 24.33 -2.87
C ARG A 126 4.65 24.91 -1.80
N LEU A 127 4.30 24.80 -0.52
CA LEU A 127 5.14 25.26 0.57
C LEU A 127 6.49 24.51 0.59
N PHE A 128 6.45 23.19 0.39
CA PHE A 128 7.66 22.37 0.35
C PHE A 128 8.53 22.63 -0.89
N ARG A 129 7.91 22.85 -2.05
CA ARG A 129 8.62 23.30 -3.25
C ARG A 129 9.36 24.61 -2.99
N GLY A 130 8.73 25.56 -2.30
CA GLY A 130 9.36 26.83 -1.93
C GLY A 130 10.60 26.66 -1.04
N ALA A 131 10.57 25.68 -0.13
CA ALA A 131 11.68 25.39 0.79
C ALA A 131 12.83 24.59 0.14
N MET A 132 12.50 23.61 -0.72
CA MET A 132 13.48 22.69 -1.33
C MET A 132 14.08 23.22 -2.64
N GLY A 133 13.44 24.21 -3.28
CA GLY A 133 13.90 24.83 -4.52
C GLY A 133 13.78 23.91 -5.74
N ALA A 134 14.54 24.22 -6.80
CA ALA A 134 14.41 23.62 -8.12
C ALA A 134 14.71 22.11 -8.19
N GLN A 135 15.31 21.51 -7.15
CA GLN A 135 15.59 20.07 -7.09
C GLN A 135 14.39 19.26 -6.56
N PHE A 136 13.29 19.92 -6.19
CA PHE A 136 12.11 19.25 -5.70
C PHE A 136 11.44 18.42 -6.80
N VAL A 137 11.38 17.10 -6.58
CA VAL A 137 10.61 16.18 -7.41
C VAL A 137 9.44 15.66 -6.59
N PHE A 138 8.23 15.86 -7.11
CA PHE A 138 7.01 15.39 -6.48
C PHE A 138 6.68 13.97 -6.92
N MET A 139 6.41 13.09 -5.96
CA MET A 139 5.93 11.73 -6.20
C MET A 139 4.52 11.58 -5.60
N ASP A 140 3.59 11.06 -6.40
CA ASP A 140 2.23 10.72 -5.97
C ASP A 140 1.84 9.32 -6.45
N GLU A 141 0.76 8.77 -5.87
CA GLU A 141 0.12 7.58 -6.42
C GLU A 141 -0.69 7.90 -7.69
N ASN A 142 -0.80 6.94 -8.61
CA ASN A 142 -1.55 7.06 -9.86
C ASN A 142 -3.09 7.09 -9.69
N ALA A 143 -3.60 7.54 -8.55
CA ALA A 143 -5.04 7.62 -8.30
C ALA A 143 -5.73 8.58 -9.25
N ARG A 144 -7.00 8.29 -9.59
CA ARG A 144 -7.79 9.07 -10.57
C ARG A 144 -7.81 10.58 -10.27
N PRO A 145 -7.99 11.05 -9.01
CA PRO A 145 -7.95 12.48 -8.71
C PRO A 145 -6.61 13.14 -9.05
N HIS A 146 -5.48 12.46 -8.84
CA HIS A 146 -4.13 12.99 -9.04
C HIS A 146 -3.76 13.12 -10.53
N ARG A 147 -4.49 12.40 -11.39
CA ARG A 147 -4.30 12.40 -12.85
C ARG A 147 -5.29 13.31 -13.57
N ALA A 148 -6.11 14.07 -12.84
CA ALA A 148 -7.02 15.06 -13.41
C ALA A 148 -6.26 16.24 -14.05
N ASN A 149 -6.83 16.84 -15.10
CA ASN A 149 -6.20 17.96 -15.80
C ASN A 149 -5.89 19.14 -14.87
N ILE A 150 -6.81 19.46 -13.94
CA ILE A 150 -6.63 20.58 -12.99
C ILE A 150 -5.38 20.41 -12.11
N VAL A 151 -5.03 19.15 -11.81
CA VAL A 151 -3.85 18.81 -11.00
C VAL A 151 -2.59 18.95 -11.85
N ARG A 152 -2.64 18.48 -13.11
CA ARG A 152 -1.53 18.65 -14.07
C ARG A 152 -1.23 20.12 -14.32
N GLU A 153 -2.26 20.94 -14.55
CA GLU A 153 -2.13 22.38 -14.77
C GLU A 153 -1.53 23.07 -13.54
N CYS A 154 -1.96 22.71 -12.33
CA CYS A 154 -1.42 23.25 -11.08
C CYS A 154 0.07 22.91 -10.88
N LEU A 155 0.47 21.67 -11.14
CA LEU A 155 1.88 21.27 -11.06
C LEU A 155 2.74 22.03 -12.08
N GLN A 156 2.22 22.23 -13.29
CA GLN A 156 2.90 23.00 -14.34
C GLN A 156 3.04 24.48 -13.98
N SER A 157 2.01 25.11 -13.42
CA SER A 157 2.06 26.53 -13.04
C SER A 157 3.03 26.83 -11.91
N GLU A 158 3.26 25.85 -11.02
CA GLU A 158 4.18 25.97 -9.89
C GLU A 158 5.60 25.45 -10.22
N ASP A 159 5.85 25.07 -11.49
CA ASP A 159 7.11 24.49 -11.96
C ASP A 159 7.55 23.29 -11.09
N ILE A 160 6.58 22.42 -10.76
CA ILE A 160 6.81 21.19 -10.00
C ILE A 160 6.96 20.04 -10.98
N THR A 161 8.17 19.46 -11.00
CA THR A 161 8.39 18.22 -11.73
C THR A 161 7.77 17.05 -10.97
N ARG A 162 6.82 16.36 -11.61
CA ARG A 162 6.28 15.11 -11.08
C ARG A 162 7.06 13.91 -11.63
N MET A 163 7.44 12.99 -10.76
CA MET A 163 8.04 11.73 -11.16
C MET A 163 7.01 10.83 -11.83
N ASP A 164 7.36 10.31 -13.02
CA ASP A 164 6.57 9.28 -13.68
C ASP A 164 6.83 7.92 -13.01
N TRP A 165 5.86 7.46 -12.22
CA TRP A 165 5.88 6.13 -11.61
C TRP A 165 4.94 5.18 -12.36
N PRO A 166 5.38 3.97 -12.75
CA PRO A 166 4.54 3.04 -13.50
C PRO A 166 3.33 2.55 -12.67
N ALA A 167 2.15 2.56 -13.30
CA ALA A 167 0.86 2.31 -12.64
C ALA A 167 0.60 0.87 -12.14
N PHE A 168 1.60 -0.02 -12.20
CA PHE A 168 1.43 -1.45 -11.93
C PHE A 168 2.48 -2.03 -10.98
N SER A 169 3.16 -1.18 -10.20
CA SER A 169 4.14 -1.61 -9.18
C SER A 169 3.76 -1.09 -7.78
N PRO A 170 2.60 -1.52 -7.22
CA PRO A 170 2.21 -1.16 -5.86
C PRO A 170 3.22 -1.65 -4.81
N ASP A 171 3.85 -2.80 -5.07
CA ASP A 171 4.84 -3.42 -4.19
C ASP A 171 6.15 -2.61 -4.06
N VAL A 172 6.35 -1.61 -4.93
CA VAL A 172 7.57 -0.78 -4.99
C VAL A 172 7.25 0.67 -4.62
N ASN A 173 6.00 0.99 -4.24
CA ASN A 173 5.64 2.35 -3.85
C ASN A 173 5.98 2.58 -2.35
N PRO A 174 7.04 3.34 -2.02
CA PRO A 174 7.42 3.59 -0.63
C PRO A 174 6.29 4.28 0.16
N VAL A 175 5.48 5.11 -0.50
CA VAL A 175 4.32 5.76 0.10
C VAL A 175 3.27 4.74 0.52
N GLN A 176 3.05 3.68 -0.27
CA GLN A 176 2.11 2.62 0.08
C GLN A 176 2.60 1.79 1.27
N HIS A 177 3.91 1.51 1.34
CA HIS A 177 4.50 0.81 2.49
C HIS A 177 4.28 1.58 3.79
N VAL A 178 4.50 2.91 3.77
CA VAL A 178 4.30 3.76 4.95
C VAL A 178 2.83 3.83 5.35
N TRP A 179 1.88 3.91 4.40
CA TRP A 179 0.45 3.86 4.71
C TRP A 179 0.00 2.51 5.29
N ASP A 180 0.53 1.41 4.76
CA ASP A 180 0.26 0.07 5.29
C ASP A 180 0.80 -0.08 6.73
N MET A 181 2.00 0.42 6.99
CA MET A 181 2.60 0.44 8.32
C MET A 181 1.76 1.28 9.31
N LEU A 182 1.31 2.47 8.90
CA LEU A 182 0.42 3.31 9.72
C LEU A 182 -0.91 2.59 9.99
N GLY A 183 -1.51 1.96 8.97
CA GLY A 183 -2.75 1.20 9.11
C GLY A 183 -2.63 0.05 10.10
N ARG A 184 -1.53 -0.72 10.04
CA ARG A 184 -1.25 -1.81 10.99
C ARG A 184 -1.06 -1.31 12.41
N ARG A 185 -0.33 -0.20 12.61
CA ARG A 185 -0.13 0.42 13.92
C ARG A 185 -1.45 0.87 14.55
N VAL A 186 -2.30 1.55 13.78
CA VAL A 186 -3.63 1.99 14.26
C VAL A 186 -4.52 0.80 14.60
N ALA A 187 -4.50 -0.26 13.78
CA ALA A 187 -5.28 -1.48 14.03
C ALA A 187 -4.81 -2.26 15.26
N ALA A 188 -3.52 -2.15 15.63
CA ALA A 188 -2.95 -2.82 16.80
C ALA A 188 -3.21 -2.10 18.13
N ARG A 189 -3.83 -0.91 18.12
CA ARG A 189 -4.10 -0.13 19.35
C ARG A 189 -5.11 -0.85 20.26
N GLN A 190 -4.92 -0.69 21.56
CA GLN A 190 -5.75 -1.24 22.62
C GLN A 190 -6.21 -0.09 23.54
N PRO A 191 -7.52 0.27 23.56
CA PRO A 191 -8.58 -0.25 22.71
C PRO A 191 -8.47 0.24 21.24
N PRO A 192 -9.05 -0.49 20.27
CA PRO A 192 -9.12 -0.03 18.89
C PRO A 192 -10.02 1.21 18.77
N PRO A 193 -9.73 2.13 17.84
CA PRO A 193 -10.58 3.31 17.64
C PRO A 193 -11.98 2.89 17.16
N THR A 194 -13.01 3.35 17.87
CA THR A 194 -14.41 2.98 17.63
C THR A 194 -15.21 4.09 16.94
N CYS A 195 -14.70 5.32 16.95
CA CYS A 195 -15.33 6.47 16.31
C CYS A 195 -14.33 7.34 15.52
N LEU A 196 -14.85 8.22 14.66
CA LEU A 196 -14.02 9.07 13.79
C LEU A 196 -13.02 9.97 14.57
N PRO A 197 -13.39 10.62 15.69
CA PRO A 197 -12.43 11.39 16.48
C PRO A 197 -11.31 10.54 17.11
N GLU A 198 -11.62 9.33 17.54
CA GLU A 198 -10.62 8.39 18.06
C GLU A 198 -9.69 7.93 16.94
N LEU A 199 -10.23 7.61 15.76
CA LEU A 199 -9.43 7.25 14.58
C LEU A 199 -8.51 8.38 14.16
N TRP A 200 -9.01 9.62 14.13
CA TRP A 200 -8.22 10.82 13.85
C TRP A 200 -7.04 10.94 14.80
N ARG A 201 -7.29 10.88 16.12
CA ARG A 201 -6.24 10.97 17.14
C ARG A 201 -5.25 9.82 17.04
N ALA A 202 -5.74 8.61 16.80
CA ALA A 202 -4.90 7.43 16.62
C ALA A 202 -3.95 7.59 15.43
N LEU A 203 -4.45 8.07 14.29
CA LEU A 203 -3.65 8.32 13.09
C LEU A 203 -2.53 9.34 13.36
N LEU A 204 -2.83 10.46 14.02
CA LEU A 204 -1.83 11.47 14.34
C LEU A 204 -0.77 10.94 15.32
N ILE A 205 -1.20 10.24 16.37
CA ILE A 205 -0.27 9.69 17.37
C ILE A 205 0.64 8.63 16.76
N GLU A 206 0.08 7.66 16.02
CA GLU A 206 0.88 6.63 15.38
C GLU A 206 1.82 7.21 14.33
N TRP A 207 1.36 8.20 13.56
CA TRP A 207 2.22 8.92 12.63
C TRP A 207 3.43 9.53 13.32
N CYS A 208 3.26 10.23 14.44
CA CYS A 208 4.37 10.80 15.21
C CYS A 208 5.30 9.74 15.80
N ASN A 209 4.76 8.57 16.19
CA ASN A 209 5.52 7.48 16.81
C ASN A 209 6.23 6.55 15.82
N MET A 210 5.92 6.64 14.53
CA MET A 210 6.62 5.86 13.50
C MET A 210 8.09 6.31 13.47
N PRO A 211 9.08 5.41 13.60
CA PRO A 211 10.47 5.81 13.54
C PRO A 211 10.88 6.04 12.08
N GLN A 212 11.77 7.02 11.84
CA GLN A 212 12.11 7.49 10.49
C GLN A 212 12.89 6.42 9.70
N ASP A 213 13.68 5.59 10.37
CA ASP A 213 14.38 4.46 9.77
C ASP A 213 13.43 3.46 9.08
N GLN A 214 12.22 3.26 9.61
CA GLN A 214 11.21 2.40 9.00
C GLN A 214 10.50 3.06 7.81
N ILE A 215 10.58 4.39 7.69
CA ILE A 215 10.02 5.16 6.58
C ILE A 215 11.04 5.28 5.44
N ASP A 216 12.33 5.37 5.77
CA ASP A 216 13.43 5.48 4.82
C ASP A 216 13.82 4.11 4.19
N ASN A 217 13.35 2.98 4.77
CA ASN A 217 13.57 1.60 4.30
C ASN A 217 12.47 1.11 3.34
#